data_AF-A0A1F3K066-F1
#
_entry.id   AF-A0A1F3K066-F1
#
_cell.length_a   1.000
_cell.length_b   1.000
_cell.length_c   1.000
_cell.angle_alpha   90.00
_cell.angle_beta   90.00
_cell.angle_gamma   90.00
#
_symmetry.space_group_name_H-M   'P 1'
#
loop_
_entity.id
_entity.type
_entity.pdbx_description
1 polymer ?
#
loop_
_entity_poly.entity_id
_entity_poly.type
_entity_poly.pdbx_seq_one_letter_code
_entity_poly.pdbx_strand_id
1 'polypeptide(L)'
;MELDEYYKILNVEKHSSNRKIEKSYRKLALKYHPYVLRDKKYYNKFISFYISYKLLTKLNEKQIGRYRTKIELFDEWNVKYKEQVIEEAKELANLPFDIFEKKLLPGFNLFLFIFYLVGYILALILIFIPFLAYKSGFLSWYMTIIITGIYTFPLFAYSLKIYNREEWHLIRFIKYRKEKRESMKC
;
A
#
# COMPACT_ATOMS: atom_id res chain seq x y z
N MET A 1 -16.48 -22.78 2.06
CA MET A 1 -16.07 -21.58 1.31
C MET A 1 -14.97 -22.02 0.38
N GLU A 2 -15.17 -21.87 -0.92
CA GLU A 2 -14.21 -22.28 -1.94
C GLU A 2 -13.12 -21.23 -2.13
N LEU A 3 -11.98 -21.62 -2.69
CA LEU A 3 -10.84 -20.73 -2.90
C LEU A 3 -11.22 -19.49 -3.74
N ASP A 4 -12.07 -19.67 -4.74
CA ASP A 4 -12.53 -18.61 -5.63
C ASP A 4 -13.34 -17.53 -4.91
N GLU A 5 -14.01 -17.87 -3.82
CA GLU A 5 -14.81 -16.92 -3.05
C GLU A 5 -13.94 -15.88 -2.34
N TYR A 6 -12.73 -16.25 -1.90
CA TYR A 6 -11.81 -15.31 -1.26
C TYR A 6 -11.32 -14.21 -2.21
N TYR A 7 -11.10 -14.55 -3.49
CA TYR A 7 -10.78 -13.57 -4.53
C TYR A 7 -11.95 -12.60 -4.76
N LYS A 8 -13.18 -13.13 -4.79
CA LYS A 8 -14.41 -12.31 -4.93
C LYS A 8 -14.63 -11.41 -3.72
N ILE A 9 -14.39 -11.89 -2.50
CA ILE A 9 -14.52 -11.12 -1.25
C ILE A 9 -13.60 -9.89 -1.26
N LEU A 10 -12.36 -10.04 -1.73
CA LEU A 10 -11.44 -8.91 -1.90
C LEU A 10 -11.60 -8.16 -3.21
N ASN A 11 -12.53 -8.55 -4.09
CA ASN A 11 -12.72 -7.95 -5.41
C ASN A 11 -11.41 -7.89 -6.22
N VAL A 12 -10.68 -9.01 -6.25
CA VAL A 12 -9.42 -9.16 -7.00
C VAL A 12 -9.49 -10.37 -7.93
N GLU A 13 -8.71 -10.33 -9.02
CA GLU A 13 -8.59 -11.45 -9.96
C GLU A 13 -7.75 -12.60 -9.36
N LYS A 14 -7.98 -13.83 -9.83
CA LYS A 14 -7.33 -15.07 -9.34
C LYS A 14 -5.79 -15.08 -9.39
N HIS A 15 -5.20 -14.26 -10.25
CA HIS A 15 -3.74 -14.14 -10.41
C HIS A 15 -3.20 -12.77 -9.96
N SER A 16 -3.98 -12.07 -9.12
CA SER A 16 -3.56 -10.77 -8.60
C SER A 16 -2.28 -10.88 -7.78
N SER A 17 -1.37 -9.93 -7.99
CA SER A 17 -0.15 -9.83 -7.20
C SER A 17 -0.45 -9.54 -5.73
N ASN A 18 0.46 -9.93 -4.82
CA ASN A 18 0.34 -9.65 -3.38
C ASN A 18 0.08 -8.17 -3.09
N ARG A 19 0.72 -7.28 -3.86
CA ARG A 19 0.50 -5.84 -3.75
C ARG A 19 -0.94 -5.42 -4.09
N LYS A 20 -1.58 -6.05 -5.09
CA LYS A 20 -2.98 -5.77 -5.47
C LYS A 20 -3.95 -6.33 -4.42
N ILE A 21 -3.69 -7.52 -3.90
CA ILE A 21 -4.44 -8.16 -2.81
C ILE A 21 -4.38 -7.29 -1.55
N GLU A 22 -3.19 -6.91 -1.11
CA GLU A 22 -2.96 -6.06 0.05
C GLU A 22 -3.64 -4.70 -0.10
N LYS A 23 -3.48 -4.04 -1.26
CA LYS A 23 -4.14 -2.77 -1.54
C LYS A 23 -5.67 -2.87 -1.44
N SER A 24 -6.26 -3.93 -2.00
CA SER A 24 -7.71 -4.11 -1.96
C SER A 24 -8.22 -4.36 -0.54
N TYR A 25 -7.51 -5.23 0.20
CA TYR A 25 -7.79 -5.47 1.62
C TYR A 25 -7.76 -4.17 2.42
N ARG A 26 -6.69 -3.37 2.31
CA ARG A 26 -6.58 -2.10 3.05
C ARG A 26 -7.76 -1.17 2.77
N LYS A 27 -8.16 -1.03 1.51
CA LYS A 27 -9.29 -0.20 1.08
C LYS A 27 -10.61 -0.68 1.70
N LEU A 28 -10.87 -1.99 1.66
CA LEU A 28 -12.09 -2.59 2.22
C LEU A 28 -12.10 -2.52 3.75
N ALA A 29 -10.98 -2.82 4.40
CA ALA A 29 -10.84 -2.82 5.85
C ALA A 29 -11.05 -1.42 6.44
N LEU A 30 -10.49 -0.37 5.82
CA LEU A 30 -10.73 1.02 6.23
C LEU A 30 -12.19 1.46 6.00
N LYS A 31 -12.81 1.00 4.90
CA LYS A 31 -14.19 1.37 4.55
C LYS A 31 -15.21 0.76 5.51
N TYR A 32 -15.01 -0.52 5.84
CA TYR A 32 -15.96 -1.37 6.57
C TYR A 32 -15.53 -1.69 8.01
N HIS A 33 -14.56 -0.98 8.57
CA HIS A 33 -14.15 -1.20 9.95
C HIS A 33 -15.36 -1.08 10.91
N PRO A 34 -15.57 -2.02 11.84
CA PRO A 34 -16.76 -2.08 12.69
C PRO A 34 -16.96 -0.81 13.53
N TYR A 35 -15.88 -0.24 14.05
CA TYR A 35 -15.91 1.03 14.79
C TYR A 35 -16.50 2.20 13.98
N VAL A 36 -16.36 2.18 12.66
CA VAL A 36 -16.80 3.28 11.78
C VAL A 36 -18.27 3.17 11.42
N LEU A 37 -18.79 1.95 11.23
CA LEU A 37 -20.17 1.72 10.80
C LEU A 37 -21.10 1.32 11.95
N ARG A 38 -20.56 0.93 13.13
CA ARG A 38 -21.27 0.52 14.35
C ARG A 38 -22.41 -0.49 14.09
N ASP A 39 -22.24 -1.34 13.08
CA ASP A 39 -23.22 -2.36 12.71
C ASP A 39 -22.54 -3.74 12.62
N LYS A 40 -23.16 -4.71 13.28
CA LYS A 40 -22.72 -6.11 13.40
C LYS A 40 -22.60 -6.78 12.02
N LYS A 41 -23.35 -6.33 11.02
CA LYS A 41 -23.24 -6.81 9.63
C LYS A 41 -21.84 -6.58 9.04
N TYR A 42 -21.17 -5.49 9.42
CA TYR A 42 -19.83 -5.17 8.91
C TYR A 42 -18.73 -5.86 9.70
N TYR A 43 -19.00 -6.30 10.93
CA TYR A 43 -18.08 -7.12 11.72
C TYR A 43 -17.73 -8.42 11.00
N ASN A 44 -18.74 -9.18 10.59
CA ASN A 44 -18.54 -10.44 9.88
C ASN A 44 -17.84 -10.22 8.53
N LYS A 45 -18.18 -9.14 7.81
CA LYS A 45 -17.51 -8.78 6.55
C LYS A 45 -16.04 -8.44 6.75
N PHE A 46 -15.72 -7.67 7.80
CA PHE A 46 -14.34 -7.34 8.14
C PHE A 46 -13.50 -8.59 8.39
N ILE A 47 -14.05 -9.55 9.16
CA ILE A 47 -13.41 -10.84 9.38
C ILE A 47 -13.16 -11.57 8.06
N SER A 48 -14.17 -11.64 7.17
CA SER A 48 -14.01 -12.26 5.85
C SER A 48 -12.94 -11.57 5.00
N PHE A 49 -12.83 -10.24 5.05
CA PHE A 49 -11.77 -9.51 4.34
C PHE A 49 -10.38 -9.88 4.87
N TYR A 50 -10.20 -9.93 6.19
CA TYR A 50 -8.91 -10.27 6.80
C TYR A 50 -8.49 -11.70 6.48
N ILE A 51 -9.42 -12.65 6.61
CA ILE A 51 -9.18 -14.06 6.28
C ILE A 51 -8.74 -14.20 4.82
N SER A 52 -9.50 -13.58 3.91
CA SER A 52 -9.19 -13.60 2.47
C SER A 52 -7.80 -13.04 2.19
N TYR A 53 -7.44 -11.94 2.86
CA TYR A 53 -6.13 -11.32 2.71
C TYR A 53 -5.00 -12.25 3.14
N LYS A 54 -5.10 -12.84 4.33
CA LYS A 54 -4.07 -13.74 4.87
C LYS A 54 -3.92 -14.99 4.01
N LEU A 55 -5.03 -15.62 3.64
CA LEU A 55 -5.02 -16.82 2.81
C LEU A 55 -4.38 -16.54 1.44
N LEU A 56 -4.87 -15.53 0.72
CA LEU A 56 -4.39 -15.23 -0.63
C LEU A 56 -2.93 -14.79 -0.65
N THR A 57 -2.50 -14.03 0.37
CA THR A 57 -1.09 -13.68 0.53
C THR A 57 -0.24 -14.93 0.73
N LYS A 58 -0.70 -15.87 1.58
CA LYS A 58 0.01 -17.13 1.83
C LYS A 58 0.12 -18.01 0.58
N LEU A 59 -0.96 -18.11 -0.19
CA LEU A 59 -1.01 -18.88 -1.45
C LEU A 59 -0.10 -18.32 -2.55
N ASN A 60 0.19 -17.02 -2.48
CA ASN A 60 1.08 -16.34 -3.42
C ASN A 60 2.52 -16.21 -2.90
N GLU A 61 2.82 -16.64 -1.67
CA GLU A 61 4.19 -16.70 -1.19
C GLU A 61 4.99 -17.75 -1.97
N LYS A 62 6.28 -17.48 -2.20
CA LYS A 62 7.19 -18.40 -2.90
C LYS A 62 7.42 -19.74 -2.17
N GLN A 63 6.83 -19.94 -1.00
CA GLN A 63 6.97 -21.16 -0.19
C GLN A 63 6.18 -22.36 -0.73
N ILE A 64 5.62 -22.27 -1.95
CA ILE A 64 5.04 -23.43 -2.66
C ILE A 64 6.06 -24.58 -2.76
N GLY A 65 7.37 -24.35 -2.64
CA GLY A 65 8.36 -25.44 -2.61
C GLY A 65 8.14 -26.54 -1.56
N ARG A 66 7.40 -26.27 -0.46
CA ARG A 66 7.00 -27.30 0.53
C ARG A 66 5.69 -28.02 0.19
N TYR A 67 4.91 -27.48 -0.75
CA TYR A 67 3.56 -27.93 -1.07
C TYR A 67 3.51 -28.42 -2.51
N ARG A 68 2.88 -29.56 -2.76
CA ARG A 68 2.79 -30.07 -4.13
C ARG A 68 1.82 -29.25 -4.97
N THR A 69 0.74 -28.76 -4.35
CA THR A 69 -0.32 -27.97 -5.02
C THR A 69 -0.89 -26.84 -4.14
N LYS A 70 -1.53 -25.84 -4.78
CA LYS A 70 -2.28 -24.78 -4.06
C LYS A 70 -3.46 -25.32 -3.25
N ILE A 71 -4.01 -26.46 -3.67
CA ILE A 71 -5.15 -27.11 -3.02
C ILE A 71 -4.71 -27.69 -1.67
N GLU A 72 -3.60 -28.43 -1.64
CA GLU A 72 -3.02 -28.96 -0.40
C GLU A 72 -2.72 -27.85 0.63
N LEU A 73 -2.16 -26.73 0.17
CA LEU A 73 -1.90 -25.58 1.03
C LEU A 73 -3.20 -24.95 1.56
N PHE A 74 -4.25 -24.89 0.73
CA PHE A 74 -5.55 -24.40 1.16
C PHE A 74 -6.19 -25.30 2.22
N ASP A 75 -6.07 -26.62 2.06
CA ASP A 75 -6.60 -27.60 3.01
C ASP A 75 -5.85 -27.54 4.35
N GLU A 76 -4.51 -27.48 4.35
CA GLU A 76 -3.74 -27.29 5.59
C GLU A 76 -4.11 -25.96 6.26
N TRP A 77 -4.25 -24.89 5.47
CA TRP A 77 -4.62 -23.57 6.00
C TRP A 77 -5.96 -23.62 6.74
N ASN A 78 -6.95 -24.31 6.16
CA ASN A 78 -8.29 -24.46 6.75
C ASN A 78 -8.27 -25.21 8.09
N VAL A 79 -7.38 -26.20 8.23
CA VAL A 79 -7.29 -27.03 9.45
C VAL A 79 -6.46 -26.34 10.54
N LYS A 80 -5.33 -25.72 10.16
CA LYS A 80 -4.30 -25.33 11.14
C LYS A 80 -4.24 -23.85 11.45
N TYR A 81 -4.51 -23.00 10.47
CA TYR A 81 -4.23 -21.55 10.56
C TYR A 81 -5.50 -20.70 10.64
N LYS A 82 -6.63 -21.24 10.18
CA LYS A 82 -7.89 -20.50 10.06
C LYS A 82 -8.38 -19.92 11.39
N GLU A 83 -8.35 -20.70 12.47
CA GLU A 83 -8.83 -20.25 13.79
C GLU A 83 -7.97 -19.11 14.34
N GLN A 84 -6.64 -19.23 14.24
CA GLN A 84 -5.71 -18.17 14.66
C GLN A 84 -5.97 -16.87 13.89
N VAL A 85 -6.16 -16.97 12.58
CA VAL A 85 -6.47 -15.81 11.73
C VAL A 85 -7.82 -15.18 12.08
N ILE A 86 -8.81 -15.99 12.48
CA ILE A 86 -10.11 -15.49 12.95
C ILE A 86 -9.94 -14.69 14.24
N GLU A 87 -9.18 -15.19 15.21
CA GLU A 87 -8.94 -14.46 16.47
C GLU A 87 -8.18 -13.15 16.21
N GLU A 88 -7.12 -13.18 15.40
CA GLU A 88 -6.42 -11.96 14.97
C GLU A 88 -7.39 -10.96 14.30
N ALA A 89 -8.33 -11.43 13.47
CA ALA A 89 -9.32 -10.57 12.83
C ALA A 89 -10.26 -9.91 13.85
N LYS A 90 -10.69 -10.66 14.88
CA LYS A 90 -11.55 -10.15 15.94
C LYS A 90 -10.83 -9.11 16.79
N GLU A 91 -9.56 -9.35 17.13
CA GLU A 91 -8.73 -8.37 17.83
C GLU A 91 -8.64 -7.08 17.03
N LEU A 92 -8.29 -7.17 15.74
CA LEU A 92 -8.21 -6.02 14.84
C LEU A 92 -9.54 -5.28 14.70
N ALA A 93 -10.66 -6.01 14.64
CA ALA A 93 -12.00 -5.45 14.55
C ALA A 93 -12.41 -4.65 15.79
N ASN A 94 -11.88 -5.02 16.95
CA ASN A 94 -12.17 -4.39 18.25
C ASN A 94 -11.25 -3.21 18.56
N LEU A 95 -10.19 -3.00 17.78
CA LEU A 95 -9.27 -1.87 17.99
C LEU A 95 -9.95 -0.51 17.74
N PRO A 96 -9.55 0.53 18.48
CA PRO A 96 -9.82 1.91 18.08
C PRO A 96 -9.34 2.19 16.66
N PHE A 97 -10.15 2.91 15.88
CA PHE A 97 -9.92 3.11 14.45
C PHE A 97 -8.57 3.80 14.15
N ASP A 98 -8.14 4.73 14.99
CA ASP A 98 -6.88 5.46 14.90
C ASP A 98 -5.65 4.55 15.09
N ILE A 99 -5.72 3.62 16.03
CA ILE A 99 -4.68 2.60 16.25
C ILE A 99 -4.66 1.62 15.08
N PHE A 100 -5.85 1.18 14.64
CA PHE A 100 -6.01 0.29 13.51
C PHE A 100 -5.40 0.90 12.23
N GLU A 101 -5.69 2.16 11.93
CA GLU A 101 -5.19 2.86 10.75
C GLU A 101 -3.66 2.91 10.71
N LYS A 102 -3.02 3.23 11.85
CA LYS A 102 -1.55 3.24 11.98
C LYS A 102 -0.92 1.88 11.78
N LYS A 103 -1.60 0.80 12.19
CA LYS A 103 -1.13 -0.58 12.00
C LYS A 103 -1.25 -1.03 10.54
N LEU A 104 -2.21 -0.49 9.81
CA LEU A 104 -2.57 -0.92 8.46
C LEU A 104 -1.79 -0.19 7.35
N LEU A 105 -1.51 1.10 7.56
CA LEU A 105 -0.74 1.90 6.61
C LEU A 105 0.76 1.75 6.91
N PRO A 106 1.56 1.24 5.94
CA PRO A 106 3.00 1.16 6.13
C PRO A 106 3.50 2.58 6.34
N GLY A 107 4.33 2.76 7.35
CA GLY A 107 4.91 4.06 7.66
C GLY A 107 5.53 4.68 6.43
N PHE A 108 5.41 6.01 6.32
CA PHE A 108 6.16 6.76 5.33
C PHE A 108 7.64 6.42 5.50
N ASN A 109 8.27 5.87 4.46
CA ASN A 109 9.69 5.55 4.48
C ASN A 109 10.49 6.86 4.44
N LEU A 110 10.69 7.46 5.61
CA LEU A 110 11.42 8.72 5.79
C LEU A 110 12.80 8.65 5.14
N PHE A 111 13.45 7.48 5.21
CA PHE A 111 14.73 7.23 4.54
C PHE A 111 14.66 7.43 3.02
N LEU A 112 13.64 6.87 2.35
CA LEU A 112 13.46 7.06 0.91
C LEU A 112 13.19 8.53 0.60
N PHE A 113 12.35 9.19 1.38
CA PHE A 113 12.07 10.62 1.19
C PHE A 113 13.32 11.48 1.32
N ILE A 114 14.13 11.26 2.36
CA ILE A 114 15.41 11.95 2.55
C ILE A 114 16.35 11.69 1.36
N PHE A 115 16.47 10.43 0.93
CA PHE A 115 17.29 10.07 -0.23
C PHE A 115 16.86 10.81 -1.50
N TYR A 116 15.55 10.93 -1.74
CA TYR A 116 15.02 11.73 -2.86
C TYR A 116 15.30 13.23 -2.72
N LEU A 117 15.17 13.77 -1.51
CA LEU A 117 15.42 15.18 -1.22
C LEU A 117 16.90 15.54 -1.46
N VAL A 118 17.82 14.69 -1.00
CA VAL A 118 19.26 14.82 -1.27
C VAL A 118 19.56 14.74 -2.77
N GLY A 119 18.98 13.76 -3.47
CA GLY A 119 19.14 13.63 -4.93
C GLY A 119 18.63 14.86 -5.68
N TYR A 120 17.53 15.44 -5.24
CA TYR A 120 16.98 16.67 -5.82
C TYR A 120 17.89 17.88 -5.59
N ILE A 121 18.43 18.04 -4.37
CA ILE A 121 19.40 19.11 -4.06
C ILE A 121 20.65 18.96 -4.93
N LEU A 122 21.19 17.75 -5.08
CA LEU A 122 22.34 17.49 -5.96
C LEU A 122 22.04 17.84 -7.41
N ALA A 123 20.85 17.52 -7.91
CA ALA A 123 20.43 17.91 -9.26
C ALA A 123 20.36 19.44 -9.43
N LEU A 124 19.85 20.17 -8.43
CA LEU A 124 19.85 21.65 -8.44
C LEU A 124 21.26 22.24 -8.45
N ILE A 125 22.17 21.65 -7.67
CA ILE A 125 23.58 22.07 -7.66
C ILE A 125 24.20 21.84 -9.05
N LEU A 126 23.97 20.68 -9.66
CA LEU A 126 24.47 20.35 -11.00
C LEU A 126 23.94 21.29 -12.09
N ILE A 127 22.71 21.80 -11.97
CA ILE A 127 22.13 22.80 -12.87
C ILE A 127 22.83 24.17 -12.73
N PHE A 128 23.39 24.49 -11.56
CA PHE A 128 24.08 25.75 -11.29
C PHE A 128 25.56 25.76 -11.70
N ILE A 129 26.21 24.60 -11.80
CA ILE A 129 27.62 24.47 -12.21
C ILE A 129 27.92 25.11 -13.59
N PRO A 130 27.08 24.94 -14.63
CA PRO A 130 27.29 25.56 -15.94
C PRO A 130 27.26 27.10 -15.89
N PHE A 131 26.48 27.70 -14.99
CA PHE A 131 26.46 29.15 -14.78
C PHE A 131 27.81 29.67 -14.24
N LEU A 132 28.46 28.88 -13.38
CA LEU A 132 29.81 29.18 -12.89
C LEU A 132 30.88 28.92 -13.96
N ALA A 133 30.63 27.97 -14.86
CA ALA A 133 31.54 27.56 -15.94
C ALA A 133 31.23 28.23 -17.30
N TYR A 134 30.60 29.41 -17.31
CA TYR A 134 30.16 30.13 -18.52
C TYR A 134 31.27 30.35 -19.59
N LYS A 135 32.55 30.34 -19.18
CA LYS A 135 33.69 30.42 -20.12
C LYS A 135 33.96 29.15 -20.95
N SER A 136 33.30 28.02 -20.66
CA SER A 136 33.59 26.70 -21.25
C SER A 136 32.92 26.41 -22.61
N GLY A 137 32.13 27.35 -23.15
CA GLY A 137 31.52 27.24 -24.48
C GLY A 137 30.23 26.41 -24.55
N PHE A 138 29.50 26.55 -25.66
CA PHE A 138 28.13 26.03 -25.86
C PHE A 138 28.01 24.50 -25.75
N LEU A 139 29.04 23.76 -26.18
CA LEU A 139 29.04 22.29 -26.17
C LEU A 139 28.98 21.71 -24.75
N SER A 140 29.65 22.37 -23.80
CA SER A 140 29.63 22.03 -22.37
C SER A 140 28.22 22.13 -21.79
N TRP A 141 27.50 23.20 -22.16
CA TRP A 141 26.13 23.44 -21.74
C TRP A 141 25.18 22.33 -22.22
N TYR A 142 25.29 21.93 -23.49
CA TYR A 142 24.46 20.88 -24.06
C TYR A 142 24.68 19.51 -23.39
N MET A 143 25.93 19.16 -23.09
CA MET A 143 26.25 17.89 -22.40
C MET A 143 25.69 17.85 -20.97
N THR A 144 25.71 18.98 -20.24
CA THR A 144 25.15 19.04 -18.89
C THR A 144 23.63 18.88 -18.86
N ILE A 145 22.90 19.42 -19.83
CA ILE A 145 21.45 19.25 -19.96
C ILE A 145 21.10 17.78 -20.26
N ILE A 146 21.85 17.11 -21.14
CA ILE A 146 21.62 15.70 -21.45
C ILE A 146 21.87 14.83 -20.22
N ILE A 147 23.01 15.03 -19.54
CA ILE A 147 23.38 14.26 -18.35
C ILE A 147 22.33 14.47 -17.26
N THR A 148 21.98 15.72 -16.94
CA THR A 148 20.94 16.01 -15.93
C THR A 148 19.58 15.45 -16.32
N GLY A 149 19.18 15.52 -17.60
CA GLY A 149 17.94 14.91 -18.09
C GLY A 149 17.90 13.40 -17.90
N ILE A 150 18.99 12.69 -18.20
CA ILE A 150 19.11 11.24 -18.02
C ILE A 150 18.99 10.84 -16.55
N TYR A 151 19.54 11.62 -15.62
CA TYR A 151 19.48 11.31 -14.19
C TYR A 151 18.16 11.75 -13.53
N THR A 152 17.59 12.88 -13.94
CA THR A 152 16.39 13.45 -13.32
C THR A 152 15.09 12.82 -13.84
N PHE A 153 15.02 12.41 -15.11
CA PHE A 153 13.81 11.85 -15.71
C PHE A 153 13.36 10.52 -15.06
N PRO A 154 14.25 9.53 -14.78
CA PRO A 154 13.85 8.30 -14.08
C PRO A 154 13.38 8.58 -12.64
N LEU A 155 14.03 9.51 -11.94
CA LEU A 155 13.65 9.93 -10.59
C LEU A 155 12.27 10.60 -10.59
N PHE A 156 11.99 11.45 -11.58
CA PHE A 156 10.69 12.09 -11.76
C PHE A 156 9.59 11.10 -12.17
N ALA A 157 9.87 10.17 -13.09
CA ALA A 157 8.92 9.14 -13.49
C ALA A 157 8.59 8.20 -12.31
N TYR A 158 9.57 7.88 -11.47
CA TYR A 158 9.36 7.06 -10.28
C TYR A 158 8.63 7.81 -9.17
N SER A 159 8.92 9.11 -8.96
CA SER A 159 8.18 9.93 -8.01
C SER A 159 6.72 10.10 -8.42
N LEU A 160 6.43 10.27 -9.73
CA LEU A 160 5.07 10.23 -10.26
C LEU A 160 4.40 8.87 -10.06
N LYS A 161 5.12 7.75 -10.18
CA LYS A 161 4.58 6.41 -9.91
C LYS A 161 4.26 6.18 -8.42
N ILE A 162 4.98 6.85 -7.52
CA ILE A 162 4.69 6.88 -6.09
C ILE A 162 3.52 7.83 -5.80
N TYR A 163 3.45 8.99 -6.46
CA TYR A 163 2.44 10.02 -6.23
C TYR A 163 1.08 9.66 -6.84
N ASN A 164 1.05 8.99 -8.01
CA ASN A 164 -0.16 8.52 -8.69
C ASN A 164 -0.78 7.26 -8.03
N ARG A 165 -0.49 7.08 -6.75
CA ARG A 165 -1.05 6.02 -5.92
C ARG A 165 -2.33 6.58 -5.33
N GLU A 166 -3.46 5.94 -5.66
CA GLU A 166 -4.83 6.20 -5.18
C GLU A 166 -5.02 6.32 -3.64
N GLU A 167 -3.94 6.36 -2.86
CA GLU A 167 -3.91 6.70 -1.44
C GLU A 167 -4.41 8.13 -1.18
N TRP A 168 -4.24 9.09 -2.10
CA TRP A 168 -4.81 10.44 -1.92
C TRP A 168 -6.33 10.46 -1.76
N HIS A 169 -7.06 9.60 -2.49
CA HIS A 169 -8.52 9.51 -2.34
C HIS A 169 -8.91 8.84 -1.02
N LEU A 170 -8.13 7.85 -0.56
CA LEU A 170 -8.32 7.22 0.76
C LEU A 170 -8.01 8.20 1.89
N ILE A 171 -6.89 8.92 1.83
CA ILE A 171 -6.50 9.94 2.81
C ILE A 171 -7.53 11.07 2.85
N ARG A 172 -8.01 11.55 1.70
CA ARG A 172 -9.06 12.58 1.62
C ARG A 172 -10.40 12.05 2.19
N PHE A 173 -10.76 10.80 1.90
CA PHE A 173 -11.95 10.16 2.45
C PHE A 173 -11.86 9.95 3.98
N ILE A 174 -10.68 9.58 4.49
CA ILE A 174 -10.43 9.42 5.92
C ILE A 174 -10.47 10.78 6.62
N LYS A 175 -9.80 11.80 6.05
CA LYS A 175 -9.82 13.18 6.57
C LYS A 175 -11.25 13.73 6.63
N TYR A 176 -12.00 13.60 5.55
CA TYR A 176 -13.42 13.98 5.50
C TYR A 176 -14.26 13.24 6.56
N ARG A 177 -14.06 11.93 6.74
CA ARG A 177 -14.76 11.16 7.78
C ARG A 177 -14.36 11.55 9.19
N LYS A 178 -13.12 11.99 9.42
CA LYS A 178 -12.64 12.47 10.71
C LYS A 178 -13.30 13.82 11.05
N GLU A 179 -13.25 14.76 10.12
CA GLU A 179 -13.88 16.09 10.25
C GLU A 179 -15.39 15.98 10.51
N LYS A 180 -16.10 15.13 9.76
CA LYS A 180 -17.55 14.89 9.98
C LYS A 180 -17.85 14.27 11.35
N ARG A 181 -16.91 13.54 11.94
CA ARG A 181 -17.07 12.91 13.27
C ARG A 181 -16.85 13.92 14.40
N GLU A 182 -15.94 14.87 14.20
CA GLU A 182 -15.72 16.00 15.11
C GLU A 182 -16.94 16.95 15.09
N SER A 183 -17.52 17.20 13.91
CA SER A 183 -18.70 18.05 13.78
C SER A 183 -20.01 17.46 14.33
N MET A 184 -20.09 16.14 14.53
CA MET A 184 -21.26 15.47 15.15
C MET A 184 -21.13 15.32 16.68
N LYS A 185 -19.99 15.71 17.25
CA LYS A 185 -19.74 15.71 18.70
C LYS A 185 -19.92 17.09 19.35
N CYS A 186 -20.03 18.14 18.54
CA CYS A 186 -20.47 19.49 18.94
C CYS A 186 -21.96 19.62 18.67
#